data_AF-A0A660WPX5-F1
#
_entry.id   AF-A0A660WPX5-F1
#
_cell.length_a   1.000
_cell.length_b   1.000
_cell.length_c   1.000
_cell.angle_alpha   90.00
_cell.angle_beta   90.00
_cell.angle_gamma   90.00
#
_symmetry.space_group_name_H-M   'P 1'
#
loop_
_entity.id
_entity.type
_entity.pdbx_description
1 polymer ?
#
loop_
_entity_poly.entity_id
_entity_poly.type
_entity_poly.pdbx_seq_one_letter_code
_entity_poly.pdbx_strand_id
1 'polypeptide(L)'
;MPEIRGEIVEVNGPVIKACGFSSAGIGDQVEVGPQKLIGEIIAIEQDIAIIQVYEDTTGLRLGMEVISLGHPISVELGPGLIGNVFDGLQRPLSKIAEVSPFIQRGAEKQALDRERI
;
A
#
# COMPACT_ATOMS: atom_id res chain seq x y z
N MET A 1 8.26 -12.51 -9.82
CA MET A 1 8.87 -11.46 -10.68
C MET A 1 9.94 -10.75 -9.86
N PRO A 2 10.99 -10.17 -10.47
CA PRO A 2 11.98 -9.41 -9.71
C PRO A 2 11.30 -8.22 -9.01
N GLU A 3 11.72 -7.96 -7.78
CA GLU A 3 11.25 -6.84 -6.96
C GLU A 3 11.78 -5.53 -7.56
N ILE A 4 10.89 -4.59 -7.89
CA ILE A 4 11.26 -3.30 -8.48
C ILE A 4 11.31 -2.28 -7.35
N ARG A 5 12.48 -1.66 -7.18
CA ARG A 5 12.75 -0.69 -6.12
C ARG A 5 13.11 0.65 -6.71
N GLY A 6 12.63 1.70 -6.07
CA GLY A 6 12.86 3.07 -6.47
C GLY A 6 12.86 4.02 -5.28
N GLU A 7 12.97 5.32 -5.57
CA GLU A 7 13.09 6.36 -4.55
C GLU A 7 12.14 7.53 -4.83
N ILE A 8 11.55 8.09 -3.78
CA ILE A 8 10.66 9.26 -3.89
C ILE A 8 11.45 10.48 -4.41
N VAL A 9 10.97 11.08 -5.49
CA VAL A 9 11.50 12.32 -6.08
C VAL A 9 10.55 13.51 -5.93
N GLU A 10 9.27 13.28 -5.65
CA GLU A 10 8.27 14.33 -5.41
C GLU A 10 7.17 13.82 -4.47
N VAL A 11 6.69 14.68 -3.56
CA VAL A 11 5.52 14.42 -2.70
C VAL A 11 4.54 15.58 -2.83
N ASN A 12 3.34 15.31 -3.34
CA ASN A 12 2.27 16.29 -3.52
C ASN A 12 0.96 15.76 -2.94
N GLY A 13 0.78 15.99 -1.64
CA GLY A 13 -0.37 15.45 -0.90
C GLY A 13 -0.39 13.92 -0.98
N PRO A 14 -1.48 13.30 -1.48
CA PRO A 14 -1.57 11.84 -1.56
C PRO A 14 -0.93 11.26 -2.83
N VAL A 15 -0.45 12.10 -3.75
CA VAL A 15 0.24 11.68 -4.98
C VAL A 15 1.73 11.89 -4.80
N ILE A 16 2.53 10.86 -5.09
CA ILE A 16 4.00 10.94 -5.08
C ILE A 16 4.56 10.55 -6.45
N LYS A 17 5.80 10.95 -6.71
CA LYS A 17 6.58 10.44 -7.84
C LYS A 17 7.81 9.71 -7.34
N ALA A 18 8.15 8.60 -7.97
CA ALA A 18 9.35 7.83 -7.67
C ALA A 18 10.10 7.42 -8.94
N CYS A 19 11.43 7.44 -8.91
CA CYS A 19 12.29 6.96 -10.01
C CYS A 19 12.67 5.48 -9.82
N GLY A 20 13.17 4.81 -10.87
CA GLY A 20 13.54 3.39 -10.83
C GLY A 20 12.43 2.42 -11.23
N PHE A 21 11.38 2.89 -11.90
CA PHE A 21 10.18 2.11 -12.24
C PHE A 21 10.00 1.79 -13.72
N SER A 22 11.06 1.90 -14.54
CA SER A 22 11.03 1.61 -15.99
C SER A 22 10.49 0.22 -16.39
N SER A 23 10.49 -0.76 -15.48
CA SER A 23 9.96 -2.12 -15.71
C SER A 23 8.68 -2.45 -14.93
N ALA A 24 8.07 -1.48 -14.24
CA ALA A 24 6.86 -1.68 -13.45
C ALA A 24 5.58 -1.61 -14.29
N GLY A 25 4.50 -2.19 -13.77
CA GLY A 25 3.18 -2.14 -14.37
C GLY A 25 2.34 -0.97 -13.84
N ILE A 26 1.54 -0.36 -14.71
CA ILE A 26 0.42 0.49 -14.25
C ILE A 26 -0.57 -0.42 -13.52
N GLY A 27 -1.07 0.03 -12.38
CA GLY A 27 -1.96 -0.71 -11.48
C GLY A 27 -1.21 -1.56 -10.44
N ASP A 28 0.11 -1.65 -10.50
CA ASP A 28 0.88 -2.36 -9.47
C ASP A 28 0.69 -1.73 -8.09
N GLN A 29 0.45 -2.59 -7.10
CA GLN A 29 0.52 -2.24 -5.70
C GLN A 29 1.97 -1.91 -5.31
N VAL A 30 2.14 -0.83 -4.57
CA VAL A 30 3.43 -0.40 -4.04
C VAL A 30 3.42 -0.25 -2.53
N GLU A 31 4.58 -0.47 -1.91
CA GLU A 31 4.88 -0.10 -0.54
C GLU A 31 5.78 1.13 -0.53
N VAL A 32 5.39 2.17 0.21
CA VAL A 32 6.06 3.47 0.23
C VAL A 32 6.66 3.75 1.62
N GLY A 33 7.97 4.00 1.65
CA GLY A 33 8.71 4.42 2.82
C GLY A 33 8.83 3.35 3.91
N PRO A 34 9.41 3.70 5.07
CA PRO A 34 9.72 2.74 6.14
C PRO A 34 8.47 2.15 6.82
N GLN A 35 7.33 2.85 6.72
CA GLN A 35 6.05 2.37 7.23
C GLN A 35 5.29 1.50 6.21
N LYS A 36 5.86 1.25 5.02
CA LYS A 36 5.24 0.44 3.96
C LYS A 36 3.82 0.90 3.63
N LEU A 37 3.65 2.20 3.44
CA LEU A 37 2.33 2.75 3.12
C LEU A 37 1.85 2.18 1.79
N ILE A 38 0.59 1.71 1.74
CA ILE A 38 0.06 1.10 0.52
C ILE A 38 -0.32 2.17 -0.50
N GLY A 39 0.10 1.97 -1.73
CA GLY A 39 -0.28 2.78 -2.88
C GLY A 39 -0.41 1.98 -4.16
N GLU A 40 -0.68 2.68 -5.25
CA GLU A 40 -0.85 2.12 -6.59
C GLU A 40 -0.18 3.01 -7.64
N ILE A 41 0.52 2.40 -8.61
CA ILE A 41 1.07 3.10 -9.76
C ILE A 41 -0.07 3.47 -10.72
N ILE A 42 -0.38 4.76 -10.85
CA ILE A 42 -1.45 5.26 -11.70
C ILE A 42 -0.97 5.71 -13.08
N ALA A 43 0.33 6.01 -13.22
CA ALA A 43 0.96 6.31 -14.50
C ALA A 43 2.47 6.06 -14.43
N ILE A 44 3.09 5.81 -15.59
CA ILE A 44 4.54 5.69 -15.74
C ILE A 44 4.98 6.60 -16.88
N GLU A 45 5.89 7.52 -16.57
CA GLU A 45 6.52 8.43 -17.53
C GLU A 45 8.02 8.11 -17.58
N GLN A 46 8.43 7.37 -18.61
CA GLN A 46 9.80 6.87 -18.77
C GLN A 46 10.24 5.98 -17.59
N ASP A 47 10.98 6.53 -16.62
CA ASP A 47 11.45 5.83 -15.42
C ASP A 47 10.77 6.33 -14.14
N ILE A 48 9.87 7.32 -14.26
CA ILE A 48 9.14 7.91 -13.15
C ILE A 48 7.77 7.25 -13.04
N ALA A 49 7.49 6.61 -11.91
CA ALA A 49 6.15 6.20 -11.52
C ALA A 49 5.42 7.34 -10.79
N ILE A 50 4.19 7.61 -11.21
CA ILE A 50 3.24 8.44 -10.47
C ILE A 50 2.38 7.50 -9.63
N ILE A 51 2.40 7.69 -8.32
CA ILE A 51 1.82 6.77 -7.35
C ILE A 51 0.76 7.50 -6.53
N GLN A 52 -0.42 6.91 -6.45
CA GLN A 52 -1.47 7.30 -5.51
C GLN A 52 -1.27 6.51 -4.22
N VAL A 53 -1.00 7.19 -3.11
CA VAL A 53 -0.93 6.58 -1.78
C VAL A 53 -2.31 6.59 -1.15
N TYR A 54 -2.74 5.45 -0.58
CA TYR A 54 -4.06 5.28 0.03
C TYR A 54 -4.08 5.56 1.54
N GLU A 55 -2.91 5.82 2.13
CA GLU A 55 -2.72 6.20 3.51
C GLU A 55 -2.18 7.63 3.64
N ASP A 56 -2.12 8.15 4.87
CA ASP A 56 -1.56 9.48 5.15
C ASP A 56 -0.07 9.55 4.81
N THR A 57 0.29 10.46 3.88
CA THR A 57 1.66 10.69 3.39
C THR A 57 2.49 11.60 4.30
N THR A 58 1.94 12.06 5.43
CA THR A 58 2.63 12.95 6.36
C THR A 58 3.95 12.34 6.85
N GLY A 59 5.06 13.01 6.54
CA GLY A 59 6.40 12.59 6.94
C GLY A 59 7.15 11.78 5.89
N LEU A 60 6.54 11.45 4.74
CA LEU A 60 7.29 11.01 3.57
C LEU A 60 8.26 12.11 3.10
N ARG A 61 9.43 11.69 2.63
CA ARG A 61 10.52 12.58 2.19
C ARG A 61 11.16 12.06 0.91
N LEU A 62 11.85 12.95 0.22
CA LEU A 62 12.69 12.61 -0.92
C LEU A 62 13.74 11.57 -0.53
N GLY A 63 14.03 10.65 -1.45
CA GLY A 63 14.99 9.54 -1.26
C GLY A 63 14.47 8.39 -0.40
N MET A 64 13.23 8.42 0.09
CA MET A 64 12.63 7.25 0.74
C MET A 64 12.34 6.15 -0.27
N GLU A 65 12.51 4.91 0.15
CA GLU A 65 12.30 3.73 -0.70
C GLU A 65 10.84 3.57 -1.11
N VAL A 66 10.63 3.11 -2.34
CA VAL A 66 9.35 2.64 -2.87
C VAL A 66 9.56 1.29 -3.53
N ILE A 67 8.70 0.33 -3.23
CA ILE A 67 8.79 -1.04 -3.74
C ILE A 67 7.50 -1.39 -4.51
N SER A 68 7.59 -1.80 -5.77
CA SER A 68 6.46 -2.44 -6.47
C SER A 68 6.41 -3.94 -6.16
N LEU A 69 5.21 -4.41 -5.82
CA LEU A 69 4.93 -5.82 -5.57
C LEU A 69 4.66 -6.59 -6.87
N GLY A 70 4.56 -5.90 -8.02
CA GLY A 70 4.38 -6.50 -9.35
C GLY A 70 3.01 -7.16 -9.56
N HIS A 71 2.03 -6.83 -8.73
CA HIS A 71 0.65 -7.26 -8.85
C HIS A 71 -0.28 -6.14 -8.39
N PRO A 72 -1.53 -6.10 -8.87
CA PRO A 72 -2.48 -5.10 -8.43
C PRO A 72 -2.93 -5.32 -6.98
N ILE A 73 -3.49 -4.27 -6.39
CA ILE A 73 -4.19 -4.38 -5.10
C ILE A 73 -5.30 -5.40 -5.25
N SER A 74 -5.33 -6.35 -4.34
CA SER A 74 -6.24 -7.50 -4.36
C SER A 74 -6.87 -7.68 -2.99
N VAL A 75 -8.02 -8.34 -2.96
CA VAL A 75 -8.75 -8.67 -1.72
C VAL A 75 -8.82 -10.18 -1.53
N GLU A 76 -8.78 -10.62 -0.28
CA GLU A 76 -8.94 -12.02 0.12
C GLU A 76 -10.43 -12.35 0.24
N LEU A 77 -10.88 -13.42 -0.44
CA LEU A 77 -12.26 -13.88 -0.40
C LEU A 77 -12.32 -15.27 0.24
N GLY A 78 -13.16 -15.44 1.25
CA GLY A 78 -13.31 -16.73 1.92
C GLY A 78 -14.15 -16.67 3.21
N PRO A 79 -14.20 -17.79 3.95
CA PRO A 79 -14.75 -17.83 5.29
C PRO A 79 -14.19 -16.74 6.21
N GLY A 80 -15.04 -16.24 7.10
CA GLY A 80 -14.68 -15.09 7.95
C GLY A 80 -14.86 -13.73 7.27
N LEU A 81 -15.31 -13.62 6.02
CA LEU A 81 -15.65 -12.32 5.44
C LEU A 81 -16.94 -11.74 6.05
N ILE A 82 -17.99 -12.55 6.15
CA ILE A 82 -19.31 -12.11 6.63
C ILE A 82 -19.28 -11.82 8.13
N GLY A 83 -19.81 -10.67 8.52
CA GLY A 83 -19.87 -10.21 9.91
C GLY A 83 -18.63 -9.44 10.38
N ASN A 84 -17.63 -9.25 9.51
CA ASN A 84 -16.51 -8.35 9.76
C ASN A 84 -16.75 -6.96 9.16
N VAL A 85 -16.12 -5.95 9.77
CA VAL A 85 -16.04 -4.59 9.24
C VAL A 85 -14.58 -4.31 8.88
N PHE A 86 -14.37 -3.89 7.64
CA PHE A 86 -13.05 -3.63 7.08
C PHE A 86 -12.88 -2.15 6.73
N ASP A 87 -11.64 -1.71 6.61
CA ASP A 87 -11.32 -0.43 5.96
C ASP A 87 -11.20 -0.57 4.43
N GLY A 88 -10.75 0.51 3.76
CA GLY A 88 -10.57 0.53 2.30
C GLY A 88 -9.49 -0.40 1.74
N LEU A 89 -8.60 -0.92 2.60
CA LEU A 89 -7.53 -1.87 2.23
C LEU A 89 -7.81 -3.29 2.75
N GLN A 90 -9.07 -3.57 3.12
CA GLN A 90 -9.51 -4.85 3.65
C GLN A 90 -8.87 -5.27 4.99
N ARG A 91 -8.46 -4.30 5.82
CA ARG A 91 -7.94 -4.59 7.17
C ARG A 91 -9.10 -4.66 8.17
N PRO A 92 -9.21 -5.72 9.00
CA PRO A 92 -10.33 -5.87 9.92
C PRO A 92 -10.24 -4.85 11.06
N LEU A 93 -11.23 -3.97 11.17
CA LEU A 93 -11.23 -2.87 12.14
C LEU A 93 -11.25 -3.35 13.59
N SER A 94 -11.87 -4.51 13.87
CA SER A 94 -11.86 -5.15 15.18
C SER A 94 -10.44 -5.45 15.66
N LYS A 95 -9.60 -6.06 14.80
CA LYS A 95 -8.20 -6.38 15.12
C LYS A 95 -7.31 -5.13 15.21
N ILE A 96 -7.65 -4.07 14.48
CA ILE A 96 -6.94 -2.77 14.60
C ILE A 96 -7.25 -2.15 15.97
N ALA A 97 -8.53 -2.16 16.38
CA ALA A 97 -8.99 -1.57 17.64
C ALA A 97 -8.39 -2.23 18.89
N GLU A 98 -7.98 -3.51 18.81
CA GLU A 98 -7.26 -4.21 19.88
C GLU A 98 -5.90 -3.57 20.21
N VAL A 99 -5.26 -2.93 19.23
CA VAL A 99 -3.94 -2.29 19.40
C VAL A 99 -4.09 -0.83 19.84
N SER A 100 -5.04 -0.10 19.23
CA SER A 100 -5.21 1.33 19.45
C SER A 100 -6.61 1.79 19.01
N PRO A 101 -7.21 2.80 19.68
CA PRO A 101 -8.47 3.40 19.23
C PRO A 101 -8.31 4.21 17.93
N PHE A 102 -7.08 4.48 17.48
CA PHE A 102 -6.77 5.16 16.22
C PHE A 102 -6.15 4.20 15.20
N ILE A 103 -6.47 4.39 13.92
CA ILE A 103 -5.85 3.66 12.81
C ILE A 103 -4.42 4.15 12.64
N GLN A 104 -3.46 3.25 12.87
CA GLN A 104 -2.05 3.55 12.65
C GLN A 104 -1.68 3.35 11.18
N ARG A 105 -0.78 4.20 10.67
CA ARG A 105 -0.26 4.10 9.31
C ARG A 105 0.61 2.86 9.16
N GLY A 106 0.48 2.17 8.03
CA GLY A 106 1.24 0.95 7.79
C GLY A 106 0.82 -0.22 8.69
N ALA A 107 -0.38 -0.16 9.28
CA ALA A 107 -0.90 -1.28 10.04
C ALA A 107 -1.14 -2.48 9.11
N GLU A 108 -0.38 -3.55 9.31
CA GLU A 108 -0.56 -4.81 8.59
C GLU A 108 -1.28 -5.82 9.49
N LYS A 109 -2.41 -6.35 9.02
CA LYS A 109 -3.18 -7.41 9.69
C LYS A 109 -3.74 -8.34 8.62
N GLN A 110 -3.76 -9.64 8.92
CA GLN A 110 -4.42 -10.62 8.05
C GLN A 110 -5.91 -10.25 7.89
N ALA A 111 -6.36 -10.20 6.63
CA ALA A 111 -7.72 -9.82 6.27
C ALA A 111 -8.74 -10.79 6.88
N LEU A 112 -8.60 -12.08 6.59
CA LEU A 112 -9.49 -13.11 7.12
C LEU A 112 -8.85 -13.90 8.26
N ASP A 113 -9.68 -14.37 9.19
CA ASP A 113 -9.27 -15.28 10.25
C ASP A 113 -9.20 -16.71 9.70
N ARG A 114 -7.99 -17.28 9.66
CA ARG A 114 -7.72 -18.61 9.09
C ARG A 114 -8.24 -19.75 9.94
N GLU A 115 -8.61 -19.49 11.20
CA GLU A 115 -9.16 -20.52 12.10
C GLU A 115 -10.69 -20.62 12.02
N ARG A 116 -11.34 -19.69 11.31
CA ARG A 116 -12.80 -19.63 11.18
C ARG A 116 -13.25 -20.25 9.85
N ILE A 117 -14.08 -21.29 9.94
CA ILE A 117 -14.67 -22.04 8.80
C ILE A 117 -16.09 -21.55 8.51
#